data_AF-A0A7J8B924-F1
#
_entry.id   AF-A0A7J8B924-F1
#
_cell.length_a   1.000
_cell.length_b   1.000
_cell.length_c   1.000
_cell.angle_alpha   90.00
_cell.angle_beta   90.00
_cell.angle_gamma   90.00
#
_symmetry.space_group_name_H-M   'P 1'
#
loop_
_entity.id
_entity.type
_entity.pdbx_description
1 polymer ?
#
loop_
_entity_poly.entity_id
_entity_poly.type
_entity_poly.pdbx_seq_one_letter_code
_entity_poly.pdbx_strand_id
1 'polypeptide(L)'
;MMSLNNLQNVTYNPVIPYVGTIPEQLEPGTLIVIRGHVPSDSDRFQVDLQNGSSVKPRADVVFHFNPRFKRSNCIVCNTLKNERWGREEITYDMPFKKEKSFEIVILVLEDKFQVGLECESRTLTNEKKTQEACHTDIS
;
A
#
# COMPACT_ATOMS: atom_id res chain seq x y z
N MET A 1 0.63 -14.43 15.07
CA MET A 1 1.72 -13.70 14.42
C MET A 1 2.02 -14.45 13.13
N MET A 2 1.65 -13.90 11.97
CA MET A 2 1.82 -14.57 10.67
C MET A 2 3.32 -14.71 10.38
N SER A 3 3.78 -15.91 10.06
CA SER A 3 5.19 -16.18 9.78
C SER A 3 5.53 -15.67 8.38
N LEU A 4 6.32 -14.59 8.29
CA LEU A 4 6.80 -14.01 7.02
C LEU A 4 7.93 -14.84 6.36
N ASN A 5 8.20 -16.05 6.85
CA ASN A 5 9.35 -16.84 6.44
C ASN A 5 9.19 -17.52 5.06
N ASN A 6 8.03 -17.38 4.41
CA ASN A 6 7.73 -17.98 3.11
C ASN A 6 7.39 -16.93 2.02
N LEU A 7 7.99 -15.73 2.07
CA LEU A 7 7.85 -14.77 0.97
C LEU A 7 8.50 -15.34 -0.30
N GLN A 8 7.68 -15.53 -1.33
CA GLN A 8 8.13 -15.94 -2.67
C GLN A 8 8.07 -14.73 -3.62
N ASN A 9 8.76 -14.83 -4.77
CA ASN A 9 8.72 -13.80 -5.82
C ASN A 9 9.18 -12.39 -5.37
N VAL A 10 10.29 -12.32 -4.64
CA VAL A 10 10.80 -11.06 -4.07
C VAL A 10 11.54 -10.24 -5.13
N THR A 11 11.15 -8.97 -5.26
CA THR A 11 11.88 -7.96 -6.05
C THR A 11 12.69 -7.06 -5.13
N TYR A 12 14.00 -6.94 -5.35
CA TYR A 12 14.89 -6.09 -4.56
C TYR A 12 15.23 -4.79 -5.28
N ASN A 13 15.19 -3.68 -4.54
CA ASN A 13 15.62 -2.34 -4.98
C ASN A 13 15.11 -1.93 -6.38
N PRO A 14 13.80 -2.04 -6.65
CA PRO A 14 13.27 -1.61 -7.95
C PRO A 14 13.45 -0.09 -8.11
N VAL A 15 13.75 0.34 -9.34
CA VAL A 15 13.76 1.76 -9.69
C VAL A 15 12.31 2.28 -9.69
N ILE A 16 12.08 3.45 -9.11
CA ILE A 16 10.77 4.09 -9.04
C ILE A 16 10.65 5.14 -10.16
N PRO A 17 9.57 5.16 -10.97
CA PRO A 17 8.36 4.32 -10.87
C PRO A 17 8.59 2.86 -11.27
N TYR A 18 8.02 1.93 -10.48
CA TYR A 18 8.06 0.49 -10.72
C TYR A 18 6.69 -0.03 -11.16
N VAL A 19 6.68 -0.83 -12.23
CA VAL A 19 5.51 -1.57 -12.71
C VAL A 19 5.96 -3.01 -12.96
N GLY A 20 5.34 -3.96 -12.26
CA GLY A 20 5.68 -5.37 -12.37
C GLY A 20 4.44 -6.24 -12.36
N THR A 21 4.50 -7.36 -13.07
CA THR A 21 3.44 -8.38 -13.06
C THR A 21 3.49 -9.14 -11.75
N ILE A 22 2.35 -9.27 -11.08
CA ILE A 22 2.19 -10.19 -9.95
C ILE A 22 2.20 -11.61 -10.52
N PRO A 23 3.12 -12.51 -10.13
CA PRO A 23 3.31 -13.79 -10.81
C PRO A 23 2.15 -14.77 -10.64
N GLU A 24 1.38 -14.60 -9.57
CA GLU A 24 0.26 -15.46 -9.19
C GLU A 24 -1.01 -14.64 -9.00
N GLN A 25 -2.16 -15.32 -9.09
CA GLN A 25 -3.44 -14.70 -8.82
C GLN A 25 -3.54 -14.31 -7.35
N LEU A 26 -4.14 -13.15 -7.08
CA LEU A 26 -4.39 -12.66 -5.73
C LEU A 26 -5.64 -13.34 -5.15
N GLU A 27 -5.45 -14.51 -4.53
CA GLU A 27 -6.51 -15.25 -3.83
C GLU A 27 -6.64 -14.81 -2.36
N PRO A 28 -7.81 -15.00 -1.71
CA PRO A 28 -7.97 -14.77 -0.28
C PRO A 28 -6.89 -15.49 0.54
N GLY A 29 -6.21 -14.75 1.41
CA GLY A 29 -5.04 -15.21 2.16
C GLY A 29 -3.69 -14.80 1.57
N THR A 30 -3.65 -14.26 0.34
CA THR A 30 -2.42 -13.76 -0.29
C THR A 30 -1.88 -12.54 0.45
N LEU A 31 -0.56 -12.50 0.64
CA LEU A 31 0.15 -11.40 1.27
C LEU A 31 1.04 -10.68 0.24
N ILE A 32 0.89 -9.36 0.16
CA ILE A 32 1.84 -8.49 -0.55
C ILE A 32 2.57 -7.67 0.52
N VAL A 33 3.90 -7.81 0.55
CA VAL A 33 4.75 -7.10 1.52
C VAL A 33 5.64 -6.11 0.79
N ILE A 34 5.56 -4.84 1.20
CA ILE A 34 6.36 -3.75 0.63
C ILE A 34 7.16 -3.12 1.75
N ARG A 35 8.49 -3.17 1.63
CA ARG A 35 9.42 -2.53 2.55
C ARG A 35 10.08 -1.35 1.85
N GLY A 36 10.17 -0.23 2.55
CA GLY A 36 10.72 0.98 1.96
C GLY A 36 11.11 2.03 3.00
N HIS A 37 11.49 3.19 2.48
CA HIS A 37 11.85 4.38 3.25
C HIS A 37 11.20 5.59 2.60
N VAL A 38 10.76 6.56 3.41
CA VAL A 38 10.19 7.82 2.92
C VAL A 38 11.29 8.89 2.84
N PRO A 39 11.65 9.41 1.65
CA PRO A 39 12.56 10.56 1.52
C PRO A 39 12.09 11.81 2.28
N SER A 40 13.02 12.66 2.74
CA SER A 40 12.70 13.89 3.50
C SER A 40 11.82 14.88 2.72
N ASP A 41 12.01 14.95 1.41
CA ASP A 41 11.31 15.84 0.49
C ASP A 41 9.99 15.26 -0.05
N SER A 42 9.59 14.07 0.41
CA SER A 42 8.37 13.40 -0.07
C SER A 42 7.10 14.21 0.20
N ASP A 43 6.34 14.52 -0.85
CA ASP A 43 4.99 15.08 -0.72
C ASP A 43 3.93 13.96 -0.61
N ARG A 44 4.11 12.86 -1.37
CA ARG A 44 3.26 11.65 -1.38
C ARG A 44 3.99 10.48 -2.06
N PHE A 45 3.52 9.27 -1.84
CA PHE A 45 3.81 8.11 -2.72
C PHE A 45 2.53 7.28 -2.91
N GLN A 46 2.53 6.33 -3.84
CA GLN A 46 1.39 5.43 -4.01
C GLN A 46 1.81 4.00 -4.34
N VAL A 47 0.97 3.06 -3.90
CA VAL A 47 0.97 1.67 -4.30
C VAL A 47 -0.36 1.41 -5.00
N ASP A 48 -0.31 1.00 -6.26
CA ASP A 48 -1.49 0.73 -7.08
C ASP A 48 -1.51 -0.77 -7.44
N LEU A 49 -2.56 -1.50 -7.04
CA LEU A 49 -2.86 -2.82 -7.59
C LEU A 49 -3.73 -2.61 -8.84
N GLN A 50 -3.21 -3.00 -10.00
CA GLN A 50 -3.77 -2.66 -11.30
C GLN A 50 -4.22 -3.89 -12.09
N ASN A 51 -5.27 -3.72 -12.90
CA ASN A 51 -5.65 -4.70 -13.91
C ASN A 51 -4.91 -4.40 -15.22
N GLY A 52 -3.72 -4.98 -15.35
CA GLY A 52 -2.80 -4.75 -16.46
C GLY A 52 -1.93 -3.51 -16.26
N SER A 53 -1.19 -3.11 -17.31
CA SER A 53 -0.19 -2.04 -17.28
C SER A 53 -0.34 -1.03 -18.41
N SER A 54 -1.50 -0.99 -19.07
CA SER A 54 -1.79 -0.03 -20.14
C SER A 54 -1.70 1.41 -19.63
N VAL A 55 -1.06 2.28 -20.41
CA VAL A 55 -0.97 3.72 -20.12
C VAL A 55 -2.07 4.50 -20.86
N LYS A 56 -2.59 3.97 -21.97
CA LYS A 56 -3.64 4.60 -22.78
C LYS A 56 -4.54 3.55 -23.45
N PRO A 57 -5.79 3.36 -22.99
CA PRO A 57 -6.34 3.95 -21.76
C PRO A 57 -5.55 3.48 -20.54
N ARG A 58 -5.50 4.30 -19.48
CA ARG A 58 -4.86 3.92 -18.22
C ARG A 58 -5.55 2.68 -17.67
N ALA A 59 -4.75 1.70 -17.25
CA ALA A 59 -5.22 0.49 -16.59
C ALA A 59 -6.07 0.84 -15.36
N ASP A 60 -7.14 0.08 -15.15
CA ASP A 60 -7.95 0.19 -13.95
C ASP A 60 -7.09 -0.09 -12.71
N VAL A 61 -7.31 0.69 -11.64
CA VAL A 61 -6.63 0.53 -10.36
C VAL A 61 -7.65 -0.03 -9.39
N VAL A 62 -7.57 -1.32 -9.09
CA VAL A 62 -8.48 -2.01 -8.18
C VAL A 62 -8.30 -1.47 -6.76
N PHE A 63 -7.04 -1.26 -6.37
CA PHE A 63 -6.70 -0.69 -5.07
C PHE A 63 -5.61 0.36 -5.21
N HIS A 64 -5.96 1.63 -4.96
CA HIS A 64 -5.03 2.75 -4.86
C HIS A 64 -4.76 3.01 -3.38
N PHE A 65 -3.50 2.93 -2.96
CA PHE A 65 -3.07 3.26 -1.60
C PHE A 65 -2.09 4.43 -1.66
N ASN A 66 -2.49 5.60 -1.16
CA ASN A 66 -1.75 6.85 -1.36
C ASN A 66 -1.53 7.64 -0.06
N PRO A 67 -0.41 7.38 0.65
CA PRO A 67 0.06 8.24 1.73
C PRO A 67 0.44 9.64 1.22
N ARG A 68 -0.13 10.68 1.83
CA ARG A 68 0.09 12.10 1.53
C ARG A 68 0.62 12.81 2.80
N PHE A 69 1.81 13.39 2.73
CA PHE A 69 2.47 14.05 3.88
C PHE A 69 2.14 15.53 4.00
N LYS A 70 1.71 16.17 2.90
CA LYS A 70 1.47 17.61 2.83
C LYS A 70 0.00 17.94 3.11
N ARG A 71 -0.25 19.04 3.83
CA ARG A 71 -1.56 19.59 4.23
C ARG A 71 -2.40 18.70 5.15
N SER A 72 -2.77 17.51 4.71
CA SER A 72 -3.75 16.65 5.40
C SER A 72 -3.13 15.53 6.22
N ASN A 73 -1.85 15.21 5.99
CA ASN A 73 -1.11 14.13 6.65
C ASN A 73 -1.98 12.88 6.82
N CYS A 74 -2.35 12.25 5.70
CA CYS A 74 -3.33 11.18 5.65
C CYS A 74 -2.98 10.14 4.60
N ILE A 75 -3.65 9.00 4.67
CA ILE A 75 -3.65 7.96 3.64
C ILE A 75 -4.98 8.08 2.90
N VAL A 76 -4.91 8.11 1.57
CA VAL A 76 -6.10 8.05 0.72
C VAL A 76 -6.14 6.70 0.02
N CYS A 77 -7.28 6.01 0.13
CA CYS A 77 -7.59 4.82 -0.64
C CYS A 77 -8.73 5.10 -1.64
N ASN A 78 -8.66 4.51 -2.83
CA ASN A 78 -9.66 4.67 -3.89
C ASN A 78 -9.55 3.54 -4.94
N THR A 79 -10.46 3.54 -5.90
CA THR A 79 -10.47 2.68 -7.09
C THR A 79 -10.57 3.56 -8.34
N LEU A 80 -9.82 3.21 -9.39
CA LEU A 80 -9.92 3.83 -10.70
C LEU A 80 -10.58 2.84 -11.67
N LYS A 81 -11.71 3.24 -12.27
CA LYS A 81 -12.41 2.45 -13.28
C LYS A 81 -12.68 3.30 -14.51
N ASN A 82 -12.27 2.84 -15.69
CA ASN A 82 -12.39 3.58 -16.95
C ASN A 82 -11.83 5.01 -16.84
N GLU A 83 -10.62 5.14 -16.28
CA GLU A 83 -9.93 6.42 -16.05
C GLU A 83 -10.65 7.41 -15.12
N ARG A 84 -11.66 6.95 -14.35
CA ARG A 84 -12.40 7.77 -13.38
C ARG A 84 -12.18 7.25 -11.96
N TRP A 85 -11.83 8.16 -11.06
CA TRP A 85 -11.71 7.87 -9.63
C TRP A 85 -13.09 7.72 -9.00
N GLY A 86 -13.22 6.76 -8.10
CA GLY A 86 -14.40 6.60 -7.25
C GLY A 86 -14.38 7.52 -6.03
N ARG A 87 -15.15 7.13 -5.01
CA ARG A 87 -15.22 7.82 -3.72
C ARG A 87 -13.92 7.57 -2.94
N GLU A 88 -13.30 8.64 -2.43
CA GLU A 88 -12.12 8.51 -1.57
C GLU A 88 -12.50 7.97 -0.18
N GLU A 89 -11.69 7.03 0.31
CA GLU A 89 -11.58 6.66 1.71
C GLU A 89 -10.33 7.33 2.28
N ILE A 90 -10.46 8.01 3.43
CA ILE A 90 -9.36 8.81 4.00
C ILE A 90 -9.10 8.39 5.44
N THR A 91 -7.86 7.99 5.72
CA THR A 91 -7.37 7.66 7.06
C THR A 91 -6.40 8.73 7.53
N TYR A 92 -6.76 9.45 8.60
CA TYR A 92 -5.96 10.55 9.13
C TYR A 92 -4.92 10.13 10.18
N ASP A 93 -5.04 8.92 10.72
CA ASP A 93 -4.00 8.36 11.57
C ASP A 93 -2.86 7.87 10.69
N MET A 94 -1.87 8.73 10.48
CA MET A 94 -0.78 8.53 9.54
C MET A 94 0.44 7.93 10.24
N PRO A 95 0.73 6.63 10.03
CA PRO A 95 1.90 6.00 10.65
C PRO A 95 3.20 6.31 9.91
N PHE A 96 3.14 6.66 8.62
CA PHE A 96 4.34 6.98 7.84
C PHE A 96 4.93 8.31 8.27
N LYS A 97 6.26 8.35 8.34
CA LYS A 97 7.02 9.57 8.63
C LYS A 97 8.12 9.74 7.59
N LYS A 98 8.37 10.99 7.21
CA LYS A 98 9.55 11.37 6.44
C LYS A 98 10.81 10.89 7.16
N GLU A 99 11.79 10.45 6.36
CA GLU A 99 13.06 9.91 6.81
C GLU A 99 12.96 8.61 7.63
N LYS A 100 11.81 7.91 7.58
CA LYS A 100 11.60 6.65 8.28
C LYS A 100 11.33 5.50 7.33
N SER A 101 11.81 4.33 7.74
CA SER A 101 11.53 3.04 7.12
C SER A 101 10.13 2.57 7.50
N PHE A 102 9.51 1.81 6.59
CA PHE A 102 8.20 1.23 6.78
C PHE A 102 8.12 -0.18 6.18
N GLU A 103 7.16 -0.95 6.67
CA GLU A 103 6.64 -2.16 6.07
C GLU A 103 5.13 -2.01 5.89
N ILE A 104 4.65 -2.27 4.68
CA ILE A 104 3.24 -2.39 4.34
C ILE A 104 2.97 -3.87 4.12
N VAL A 105 1.94 -4.39 4.77
CA VAL A 105 1.42 -5.74 4.56
C VAL A 105 -0.01 -5.62 4.06
N ILE A 106 -0.25 -5.98 2.81
CA ILE A 106 -1.59 -6.04 2.22
C ILE A 106 -2.02 -7.51 2.23
N LEU A 107 -3.05 -7.80 3.02
CA LEU A 107 -3.74 -9.09 3.04
C LEU A 107 -4.96 -9.00 2.12
N VAL A 108 -5.00 -9.90 1.13
CA VAL A 108 -6.16 -10.09 0.27
C VAL A 108 -7.18 -10.95 1.02
N LEU A 109 -8.40 -10.45 1.19
CA LEU A 109 -9.54 -11.20 1.72
C LEU A 109 -10.57 -11.41 0.60
N GLU A 110 -11.65 -12.13 0.88
CA GLU A 110 -12.69 -12.43 -0.12
C GLU A 110 -13.34 -11.18 -0.71
N ASP A 111 -13.59 -10.17 0.13
CA ASP A 111 -14.37 -8.98 -0.21
C ASP A 111 -13.57 -7.67 -0.11
N LYS A 112 -12.34 -7.70 0.40
CA LYS A 112 -11.57 -6.49 0.72
C LYS A 112 -10.07 -6.70 0.78
N PHE A 113 -9.34 -5.59 0.78
CA PHE A 113 -7.93 -5.55 1.21
C PHE A 113 -7.82 -5.08 2.65
N GLN A 114 -7.09 -5.83 3.48
CA GLN A 114 -6.71 -5.41 4.83
C GLN A 114 -5.24 -4.98 4.82
N VAL A 115 -4.96 -3.74 5.23
CA VAL A 115 -3.61 -3.19 5.22
C VAL A 115 -3.07 -3.03 6.64
N GLY A 116 -2.03 -3.79 6.98
CA GLY A 116 -1.24 -3.60 8.18
C GLY A 116 0.00 -2.75 7.91
N LEU A 117 0.30 -1.80 8.80
CA LEU A 117 1.46 -0.92 8.69
C LEU A 117 2.39 -1.09 9.89
N GLU A 118 3.69 -1.24 9.63
CA GLU A 118 4.75 -1.19 10.63
C GLU A 118 5.74 -0.08 10.27
N CYS A 119 5.98 0.86 11.18
CA CYS A 119 6.89 1.98 10.97
C CYS A 119 7.81 2.15 12.18
N GLU A 120 9.08 2.48 11.93
CA GLU A 120 10.01 2.80 13.01
C GLU A 120 9.62 4.11 13.70
N SER A 121 9.06 4.01 14.90
CA SER A 121 8.80 5.17 15.77
C SER A 121 9.99 5.42 16.70
N ARG A 122 10.31 6.70 16.99
CA ARG A 122 11.37 7.09 17.95
C ARG A 122 10.98 6.86 19.43
N THR A 123 9.80 6.32 19.71
CA THR A 123 9.30 6.17 21.08
C THR A 123 9.81 4.84 21.65
N LEU A 124 10.48 4.89 22.81
CA LEU A 124 11.08 3.76 23.55
C LEU A 124 10.05 2.76 24.14
N THR A 125 8.92 2.55 23.46
CA THR A 125 7.96 1.51 23.81
C THR A 125 7.93 0.51 22.66
N ASN A 126 8.34 -0.73 22.95
CA ASN A 126 8.29 -1.90 22.06
C ASN A 126 6.84 -2.34 21.73
N GLU A 127 5.91 -1.40 21.60
CA GLU A 127 4.54 -1.67 21.20
C GLU A 127 4.46 -1.60 19.69
N LYS A 128 4.56 -2.78 19.08
CA LYS A 128 4.18 -3.01 17.69
C LYS A 128 2.71 -2.61 17.53
N LYS A 129 2.45 -1.43 16.96
CA LYS A 129 1.10 -1.03 16.61
C LYS A 129 0.82 -1.51 15.19
N THR A 130 0.10 -2.61 15.08
CA THR A 130 -0.58 -2.96 13.83
C THR A 130 -1.74 -2.00 13.68
N GLN A 131 -1.71 -1.16 12.65
CA GLN A 131 -2.81 -0.27 12.32
C GLN A 131 -3.44 -0.68 10.99
N GLU A 132 -4.76 -0.82 10.99
CA GLU A 132 -5.54 -0.99 9.76
C GLU A 132 -5.67 0.34 9.04
N ALA A 133 -5.17 0.41 7.80
CA ALA A 133 -5.04 1.68 7.10
C ALA A 133 -6.21 2.03 6.17
N CYS A 134 -6.89 1.04 5.57
CA CYS A 134 -8.13 1.24 4.82
C CYS A 134 -8.82 -0.09 4.51
N HIS A 135 -10.07 0.00 4.04
CA HIS A 135 -10.93 -1.13 3.67
C HIS A 135 -11.52 -0.86 2.27
N THR A 136 -10.79 -1.21 1.21
CA THR A 136 -11.34 -1.08 -0.14
C THR A 136 -11.98 -2.40 -0.56
N ASP A 137 -13.27 -2.34 -0.88
CA ASP A 137 -14.04 -3.49 -1.36
C ASP A 137 -13.53 -3.95 -2.74
N ILE A 138 -13.42 -5.26 -2.93
CA ILE A 138 -13.07 -5.87 -4.22
C ILE A 138 -14.35 -5.96 -5.04
N SER A 139 -14.56 -5.02 -5.97
CA SER A 139 -15.73 -4.97 -6.86
C SER A 139 -15.55 -5.75 -8.16
#